data_AF-A0A856MU13-F1
#
_entry.id   AF-A0A856MU13-F1
#
_cell.length_a   1.000
_cell.length_b   1.000
_cell.length_c   1.000
_cell.angle_alpha   90.00
_cell.angle_beta   90.00
_cell.angle_gamma   90.00
#
_symmetry.space_group_name_H-M   'P 1'
#
loop_
_entity.id
_entity.type
_entity.pdbx_description
1 polymer ?
#
loop_
_entity_poly.entity_id
_entity_poly.type
_entity_poly.pdbx_seq_one_letter_code
_entity_poly.pdbx_strand_id
1 'polypeptide(L)'
;MPDQKSPPSEMIRVPVPLIGVVRRLSKLHRQGHTIALLQALEELLLRFDINNDIDVTAGNKSVKPLEEKLLKLESHLVAQGSSVETKLEVITKKLELIERSIASGRLGNTKPRRLAYPYQHTQVELQPRTNESLAQRLGVTSQGLVAERENKSAKEFLSWSRNRDPMSIAWEWKARDGLYHPQR
;
A
#
# COMPACT_ATOMS: atom_id res chain seq x y z
N MET A 1 9.59 37.16 -65.87
CA MET A 1 8.80 36.02 -65.37
C MET A 1 7.53 35.95 -66.20
N PRO A 2 7.23 34.83 -66.86
CA PRO A 2 6.09 34.77 -67.77
C PRO A 2 4.78 34.91 -66.99
N ASP A 3 3.90 35.80 -67.45
CA ASP A 3 2.53 35.96 -66.97
C ASP A 3 1.75 34.67 -67.18
N GLN A 4 1.78 33.77 -66.19
CA GLN A 4 0.89 32.60 -66.15
C GLN A 4 -0.54 33.11 -65.91
N LYS A 5 -1.24 33.43 -67.00
CA LYS A 5 -2.67 33.71 -66.97
C LYS A 5 -3.38 32.48 -66.42
N SER A 6 -3.95 32.62 -65.22
CA SER A 6 -4.76 31.57 -64.59
C SER A 6 -5.88 31.15 -65.53
N PRO A 7 -6.17 29.84 -65.68
CA PRO A 7 -7.24 29.38 -66.54
C PRO A 7 -8.60 29.99 -66.14
N PRO A 8 -9.51 30.18 -67.10
CA PRO A 8 -10.83 30.77 -66.85
C PRO A 8 -11.63 29.95 -65.82
N SER A 9 -12.41 30.63 -64.98
CA SER A 9 -13.22 29.97 -63.95
C SER A 9 -14.26 29.02 -64.56
N GLU A 10 -14.30 27.78 -64.10
CA GLU A 10 -15.25 26.76 -64.53
C GLU A 10 -16.55 26.78 -63.68
N MET A 11 -17.70 26.51 -64.30
CA MET A 11 -19.01 26.49 -63.63
C MET A 11 -19.31 25.12 -63.02
N ILE A 12 -19.03 24.97 -61.72
CA ILE A 12 -19.35 23.75 -60.97
C ILE A 12 -20.74 23.88 -60.35
N ARG A 13 -21.56 22.81 -60.43
CA ARG A 13 -22.83 22.74 -59.70
C ARG A 13 -22.54 22.57 -58.20
N VAL A 14 -23.08 23.47 -57.40
CA VAL A 14 -22.85 23.50 -55.95
C VAL A 14 -24.16 23.29 -55.21
N PRO A 15 -24.19 22.46 -54.15
CA PRO A 15 -25.35 22.33 -53.27
C PRO A 15 -25.82 23.69 -52.72
N VAL A 16 -27.14 23.88 -52.62
CA VAL A 16 -27.76 25.16 -52.22
C VAL A 16 -27.15 25.81 -50.96
N PRO A 17 -26.82 25.07 -49.88
CA PRO A 17 -26.21 25.65 -48.69
C PRO A 17 -24.84 26.28 -48.92
N LEU A 18 -24.08 25.79 -49.91
CA LEU A 18 -22.69 26.18 -50.16
C LEU A 18 -22.54 27.30 -51.18
N ILE A 19 -23.62 27.65 -51.91
CA ILE A 19 -23.60 28.69 -52.96
C ILE A 19 -23.04 30.02 -52.43
N GLY A 20 -23.44 30.44 -51.24
CA GLY A 20 -23.00 31.70 -50.64
C GLY A 20 -21.50 31.71 -50.31
N VAL A 21 -20.95 30.59 -49.86
CA VAL A 21 -19.52 30.45 -49.54
C VAL A 21 -18.69 30.40 -50.83
N VAL A 22 -19.10 29.58 -51.80
CA VAL A 22 -18.39 29.43 -53.09
C VAL A 22 -18.37 30.75 -53.87
N ARG A 23 -19.46 31.54 -53.85
CA ARG A 23 -19.50 32.86 -54.48
C ARG A 23 -18.51 33.84 -53.84
N ARG A 24 -18.39 33.82 -52.50
CA ARG A 24 -17.39 34.63 -51.76
C ARG A 24 -15.97 34.19 -52.08
N LEU A 25 -15.71 32.89 -52.10
CA LEU A 25 -14.40 32.33 -52.45
C LEU A 25 -13.99 32.68 -53.89
N SER A 26 -14.93 32.57 -54.84
CA SER A 26 -14.70 32.98 -56.24
C SER A 26 -14.38 34.48 -56.35
N LYS A 27 -15.08 35.32 -55.58
CA LYS A 27 -14.78 36.76 -55.52
C LYS A 27 -13.36 37.02 -54.99
N LEU A 28 -12.96 36.36 -53.90
CA LEU A 28 -11.60 36.46 -53.34
C LEU A 28 -10.52 36.00 -54.32
N HIS A 29 -10.79 34.91 -55.06
CA HIS A 29 -9.90 34.41 -56.11
C HIS A 29 -9.72 35.44 -57.24
N ARG A 30 -10.80 36.05 -57.71
CA ARG A 30 -10.73 37.10 -58.74
C ARG A 30 -10.00 38.36 -58.27
N GLN A 31 -10.01 38.62 -56.97
CA GLN A 31 -9.29 39.74 -56.35
C GLN A 31 -7.80 39.41 -56.10
N GLY A 32 -7.33 38.20 -56.40
CA GLY A 32 -5.94 37.78 -56.16
C GLY A 32 -5.57 37.56 -54.68
N HIS A 33 -6.55 37.59 -53.78
CA HIS A 33 -6.33 37.48 -52.33
C HIS A 33 -6.18 36.03 -51.84
N THR A 34 -6.40 35.05 -52.71
CA THR A 34 -6.29 33.62 -52.37
C THR A 34 -4.88 33.22 -51.96
N ILE A 35 -3.86 33.79 -52.62
CA ILE A 35 -2.46 33.52 -52.29
C ILE A 35 -2.12 34.06 -50.89
N ALA A 36 -2.52 35.30 -50.60
CA ALA A 36 -2.30 35.91 -49.29
C ALA A 36 -3.02 35.14 -48.15
N LEU A 37 -4.22 34.61 -48.42
CA LEU A 37 -4.96 33.80 -47.46
C LEU A 37 -4.27 32.46 -47.21
N LEU A 38 -3.80 31.78 -48.25
CA LEU A 38 -3.04 30.54 -48.11
C LEU A 38 -1.72 30.75 -47.35
N GLN A 39 -0.99 31.84 -47.64
CA GLN A 39 0.22 32.21 -46.91
C GLN A 39 -0.08 32.50 -45.43
N ALA A 40 -1.15 33.24 -45.12
CA ALA A 40 -1.55 33.51 -43.75
C ALA A 40 -1.96 32.23 -42.99
N LEU A 41 -2.61 31.28 -43.66
CA LEU A 41 -2.92 29.96 -43.08
C LEU A 41 -1.67 29.12 -42.85
N GLU A 42 -0.72 29.13 -43.78
CA GLU A 42 0.56 28.44 -43.64
C GLU A 42 1.37 29.02 -42.47
N GLU A 43 1.46 30.35 -42.36
CA GLU A 43 2.09 31.00 -41.21
C GLU A 43 1.39 30.66 -39.89
N LEU A 44 0.06 30.56 -39.89
CA LEU A 44 -0.70 30.19 -38.70
C LEU A 44 -0.42 28.73 -38.29
N LEU A 45 -0.41 27.80 -39.26
CA LEU A 45 -0.09 26.40 -39.02
C LEU A 45 1.34 26.22 -38.51
N LEU A 46 2.32 26.91 -39.12
CA LEU A 46 3.70 26.93 -38.64
C LEU A 46 3.80 27.43 -37.18
N ARG A 47 3.04 28.47 -36.82
CA ARG A 47 2.98 28.95 -35.43
C ARG A 47 2.35 27.91 -34.49
N PHE A 48 1.34 27.16 -34.94
CA PHE A 48 0.77 26.08 -34.14
C PHE A 48 1.74 24.92 -33.97
N ASP A 49 2.47 24.53 -35.01
CA ASP A 49 3.47 23.46 -34.91
C ASP A 49 4.61 23.85 -33.96
N ILE A 50 5.11 25.09 -34.01
CA ILE A 50 6.13 25.60 -33.07
C ILE A 50 5.63 25.58 -31.61
N ASN A 51 4.35 25.86 -31.39
CA ASN A 51 3.75 25.86 -30.04
C ASN A 51 3.37 24.46 -29.55
N ASN A 52 3.19 23.50 -30.46
CA ASN A 52 2.88 22.11 -30.16
C ASN A 52 4.11 21.19 -30.21
N ASP A 53 5.28 21.70 -30.62
CA ASP A 53 6.55 21.03 -30.50
C ASP A 53 6.91 21.00 -29.01
N ILE A 54 6.27 20.07 -28.29
CA ILE A 54 6.85 19.50 -27.07
C ILE A 54 8.11 18.82 -27.57
N ASP A 55 9.17 19.60 -27.68
CA ASP A 55 10.47 19.15 -28.10
C ASP A 55 10.88 18.05 -27.08
N VAL A 56 10.78 16.79 -27.50
CA VAL A 56 11.19 15.62 -26.68
C VAL A 56 12.67 15.33 -26.95
N THR A 57 13.48 16.36 -27.21
CA THR A 57 14.93 16.19 -27.28
C THR A 57 15.51 16.00 -25.87
N ALA A 58 16.50 15.09 -25.79
CA ALA A 58 17.22 14.78 -24.58
C ALA A 58 17.92 16.05 -24.05
N GLY A 59 17.35 16.67 -23.01
CA GLY A 59 17.88 17.90 -22.41
C GLY A 59 16.85 18.97 -22.04
N ASN A 60 15.58 18.82 -22.44
CA ASN A 60 14.57 19.84 -22.13
C ASN A 60 14.21 19.93 -20.65
N LYS A 61 13.98 21.16 -20.17
CA LYS A 61 13.72 21.47 -18.74
C LYS A 61 12.51 20.71 -18.17
N SER A 62 11.56 20.32 -19.03
CA SER A 62 10.40 19.50 -18.69
C SER A 62 10.70 18.00 -18.62
N VAL A 63 11.70 17.52 -19.36
CA VAL A 63 12.11 16.10 -19.44
C VAL A 63 13.08 15.74 -18.31
N LYS A 64 14.00 16.63 -17.94
CA LYS A 64 14.92 16.45 -16.80
C LYS A 64 14.26 16.01 -15.48
N PRO A 65 13.16 16.64 -14.99
CA PRO A 65 12.51 16.19 -13.77
C PRO A 65 11.82 14.83 -13.92
N LEU A 66 11.47 14.41 -15.14
CA LEU A 66 10.96 13.06 -15.40
C LEU A 66 12.09 12.03 -15.34
N GLU A 67 13.25 12.35 -15.90
CA GLU A 67 14.47 11.52 -15.80
C GLU A 67 14.89 11.32 -14.33
N GLU A 68 14.91 12.38 -13.53
CA GLU A 68 15.21 12.29 -12.10
C GLU A 68 14.20 11.42 -11.33
N LYS A 69 12.91 11.52 -11.69
CA LYS A 69 11.87 10.66 -11.09
C LYS A 69 12.05 9.20 -11.51
N LEU A 70 12.43 8.94 -12.76
CA LEU A 70 12.75 7.60 -13.25
C LEU A 70 13.89 6.98 -12.45
N LEU A 71 15.01 7.71 -12.29
CA LEU A 71 16.15 7.24 -11.50
C LEU A 71 15.79 6.95 -10.03
N LYS A 72 14.92 7.77 -9.44
CA LYS A 72 14.40 7.54 -8.07
C LYS A 72 13.53 6.28 -7.99
N LEU A 73 12.70 6.03 -9.00
CA LEU A 73 11.87 4.82 -9.04
C LEU A 73 12.71 3.56 -9.25
N GLU A 74 13.70 3.62 -10.14
CA GLU A 74 14.62 2.51 -10.39
C GLU A 74 15.43 2.16 -9.14
N SER A 75 16.01 3.15 -8.46
CA SER A 75 16.73 2.92 -7.21
C SER A 75 15.84 2.37 -6.09
N HIS A 76 14.59 2.84 -5.98
CA HIS A 76 13.62 2.31 -5.03
C HIS A 76 13.26 0.84 -5.34
N LEU A 77 13.06 0.48 -6.61
CA LEU A 77 12.79 -0.90 -7.03
C LEU A 77 13.95 -1.84 -6.69
N VAL A 78 15.19 -1.41 -6.93
CA VAL A 78 16.38 -2.19 -6.56
C VAL A 78 16.45 -2.41 -5.04
N ALA A 79 16.23 -1.35 -4.25
CA ALA A 79 16.21 -1.44 -2.79
C ALA A 79 15.10 -2.39 -2.29
N GLN A 80 13.90 -2.29 -2.86
CA GLN A 80 12.78 -3.18 -2.53
C GLN A 80 13.09 -4.64 -2.90
N GLY A 81 13.71 -4.88 -4.06
CA GLY A 81 14.17 -6.20 -4.48
C GLY A 81 15.12 -6.84 -3.46
N SER A 82 16.16 -6.11 -3.05
CA SER A 82 17.11 -6.58 -2.03
C SER A 82 16.45 -6.88 -0.67
N SER A 83 15.46 -6.08 -0.27
CA SER A 83 14.69 -6.33 0.96
C SER A 83 13.83 -7.60 0.87
N VAL A 84 13.27 -7.89 -0.30
CA VAL A 84 12.51 -9.11 -0.52
C VAL A 84 13.42 -10.33 -0.54
N GLU A 85 14.57 -10.26 -1.23
CA GLU A 85 15.56 -11.34 -1.27
C GLU A 85 16.05 -11.72 0.14
N THR A 86 16.42 -10.73 0.95
CA THR A 86 16.85 -10.98 2.34
C THR A 86 15.74 -11.59 3.21
N LYS A 87 14.48 -11.16 3.05
CA LYS A 87 13.34 -11.78 3.73
C LYS A 87 13.11 -13.21 3.28
N LEU A 88 13.24 -13.49 1.99
CA LEU A 88 13.12 -14.83 1.44
C LEU A 88 14.23 -15.75 1.96
N GLU A 89 15.48 -15.30 2.01
CA GLU A 89 16.57 -16.07 2.61
C GLU A 89 16.30 -16.44 4.08
N VAL A 90 15.76 -15.50 4.86
CA VAL A 90 15.39 -15.77 6.27
C VAL A 90 14.26 -16.80 6.36
N ILE A 91 13.24 -16.71 5.50
CA ILE A 91 12.15 -17.69 5.44
C ILE A 91 12.70 -19.07 5.05
N THR A 92 13.55 -19.14 4.03
CA THR A 92 14.19 -20.39 3.60
C THR A 92 14.99 -21.04 4.73
N LYS A 93 15.81 -20.26 5.46
CA LYS A 93 16.55 -20.77 6.63
C LYS A 93 15.63 -21.29 7.74
N LYS A 94 14.51 -20.62 7.99
CA LYS A 94 13.52 -21.07 8.99
C LYS A 94 12.81 -22.35 8.54
N LEU A 95 12.46 -22.45 7.26
CA LEU A 95 11.86 -23.67 6.69
C LEU A 95 12.84 -24.84 6.76
N GLU A 96 14.11 -24.65 6.41
CA GLU A 96 15.16 -25.67 6.53
C GLU A 96 15.30 -26.17 7.98
N LEU A 97 15.19 -25.28 8.97
CA LEU A 97 15.21 -25.65 10.39
C LEU A 97 13.97 -26.46 10.79
N ILE A 98 12.80 -26.09 10.29
CA ILE A 98 11.55 -26.83 10.52
C ILE A 98 11.64 -28.22 9.87
N GLU A 99 12.09 -28.31 8.61
CA GLU A 99 12.30 -29.57 7.90
C GLU A 99 13.27 -30.48 8.65
N ARG A 100 14.40 -29.96 9.12
CA ARG A 100 15.34 -30.70 9.98
C ARG A 100 14.69 -31.22 11.26
N SER A 101 13.86 -30.39 11.92
CA SER A 101 13.15 -30.80 13.14
C SER A 101 12.12 -31.91 12.90
N ILE A 102 11.43 -31.88 11.76
CA ILE A 102 10.46 -32.89 11.35
C ILE A 102 11.19 -34.18 10.94
N ALA A 103 12.25 -34.08 10.13
CA ALA A 103 13.09 -35.20 9.70
C ALA A 103 13.79 -35.89 10.89
N SER A 104 14.16 -35.15 11.93
CA SER A 104 14.72 -35.71 13.18
C SER A 104 13.72 -36.52 14.02
N GLY A 105 12.48 -36.72 13.55
CA GLY A 105 11.52 -37.62 14.19
C GLY A 105 10.90 -37.11 15.48
N ARG A 106 11.13 -35.85 15.89
CA ARG A 106 10.50 -35.27 17.09
C ARG A 106 8.98 -35.12 16.99
N LEU A 107 8.42 -35.14 15.77
CA LEU A 107 6.98 -35.00 15.49
C LEU A 107 6.37 -36.28 14.87
N GLY A 108 7.15 -37.36 14.73
CA GLY A 108 6.68 -38.62 14.17
C GLY A 108 6.02 -39.51 15.22
N ASN A 109 4.69 -39.51 15.24
CA ASN A 109 3.80 -40.60 15.69
C ASN A 109 4.46 -41.70 16.55
N THR A 110 4.71 -41.41 17.82
CA THR A 110 4.79 -42.45 18.84
C THR A 110 3.48 -42.42 19.61
N LYS A 111 2.61 -43.41 19.36
CA LYS A 111 1.59 -43.78 20.36
C LYS A 111 2.35 -43.96 21.68
N PRO A 112 2.08 -43.20 22.75
CA PRO A 112 2.77 -43.42 23.99
C PRO A 112 2.26 -44.74 24.55
N ARG A 113 3.07 -45.79 24.39
CA ARG A 113 3.02 -46.98 25.23
C ARG A 113 3.08 -46.43 26.65
N ARG A 114 2.00 -46.61 27.42
CA ARG A 114 1.82 -46.09 28.79
C ARG A 114 2.99 -46.56 29.65
N LEU A 115 4.07 -45.78 29.65
CA LEU A 115 5.09 -45.78 30.67
C LEU A 115 4.63 -44.72 31.64
N ALA A 116 4.19 -45.17 32.82
CA ALA A 116 3.91 -44.31 33.95
C ALA A 116 5.23 -43.68 34.40
N TYR A 117 5.64 -42.62 33.71
CA TYR A 117 6.57 -41.66 34.26
C TYR A 117 5.81 -40.94 35.37
N PRO A 118 6.25 -41.01 36.63
CA PRO A 118 5.72 -40.15 37.66
C PRO A 118 6.17 -38.74 37.28
N TYR A 119 5.33 -38.01 36.55
CA TYR A 119 5.46 -36.57 36.45
C TYR A 119 5.44 -36.08 37.89
N GLN A 120 6.61 -35.72 38.40
CA GLN A 120 6.70 -34.83 39.53
C GLN A 120 6.04 -33.55 39.04
N HIS A 121 4.74 -33.41 39.32
CA HIS A 121 4.09 -32.13 39.30
C HIS A 121 4.84 -31.31 40.35
N THR A 122 5.84 -30.54 39.92
CA THR A 122 6.34 -29.43 40.71
C THR A 122 5.12 -28.55 40.93
N GLN A 123 4.51 -28.69 42.11
CA GLN A 123 3.47 -27.80 42.57
C GLN A 123 4.15 -26.45 42.73
N VAL A 124 4.19 -25.65 41.66
CA VAL A 124 4.70 -24.29 41.73
C VAL A 124 3.69 -23.54 42.58
N GLU A 125 4.02 -23.35 43.85
CA GLU A 125 3.29 -22.47 44.74
C GLU A 125 3.36 -21.07 44.15
N LEU A 126 2.20 -20.57 43.70
CA LEU A 126 2.14 -19.22 43.17
C LEU A 126 2.36 -18.25 44.33
N GLN A 127 3.37 -17.40 44.18
CA GLN A 127 3.62 -16.32 45.12
C GLN A 127 2.56 -15.22 44.97
N PRO A 128 2.25 -14.48 46.05
CA PRO A 128 1.41 -13.29 45.96
C PRO A 128 1.95 -12.29 44.94
N ARG A 129 1.06 -11.64 44.20
CA ARG A 129 1.43 -10.76 43.09
C ARG A 129 1.00 -9.31 43.31
N THR A 130 1.82 -8.39 42.84
CA THR A 130 1.49 -6.96 42.74
C THR A 130 0.45 -6.73 41.65
N ASN A 131 -0.22 -5.57 41.69
CA ASN A 131 -1.21 -5.18 40.68
C ASN A 131 -0.65 -5.23 39.25
N GLU A 132 0.57 -4.75 39.03
CA GLU A 132 1.20 -4.74 37.70
C GLU A 132 1.54 -6.15 37.20
N SER A 133 2.12 -6.99 38.06
CA SER A 133 2.53 -8.35 37.69
C SER A 133 1.35 -9.30 37.50
N LEU A 134 0.23 -9.07 38.20
CA LEU A 134 -1.01 -9.80 37.96
C LEU A 134 -1.69 -9.31 36.68
N ALA A 135 -1.75 -8.00 36.45
CA ALA A 135 -2.37 -7.42 35.25
C ALA A 135 -1.72 -7.96 33.97
N GLN A 136 -0.38 -8.01 33.92
CA GLN A 136 0.37 -8.63 32.82
C GLN A 136 -0.01 -10.10 32.60
N ARG A 137 -0.15 -10.88 33.69
CA ARG A 137 -0.52 -12.31 33.62
C ARG A 137 -1.95 -12.53 33.13
N LEU A 138 -2.88 -11.66 33.51
CA LEU A 138 -4.28 -11.72 33.09
C LEU A 138 -4.52 -11.05 31.72
N GLY A 139 -3.50 -10.45 31.12
CA GLY A 139 -3.61 -9.73 29.84
C GLY A 139 -4.43 -8.43 29.93
N VAL A 140 -4.40 -7.75 31.08
CA VAL A 140 -5.13 -6.49 31.34
C VAL A 140 -4.14 -5.39 31.72
N THR A 141 -4.54 -4.12 31.60
CA THR A 141 -3.76 -2.99 32.13
C THR A 141 -3.85 -2.94 33.66
N SER A 142 -2.83 -2.39 34.33
CA SER A 142 -2.82 -2.26 35.80
C SER A 142 -3.99 -1.41 36.32
N GLN A 143 -4.36 -0.35 35.60
CA GLN A 143 -5.55 0.46 35.90
C GLN A 143 -6.85 -0.29 35.64
N GLY A 144 -6.94 -1.07 34.55
CA GLY A 144 -8.10 -1.89 34.24
C GLY A 144 -8.35 -2.97 35.30
N LEU A 145 -7.29 -3.57 35.84
CA LEU A 145 -7.39 -4.53 36.93
C LEU A 145 -7.98 -3.91 38.21
N VAL A 146 -7.59 -2.67 38.53
CA VAL A 146 -8.14 -1.92 39.67
C VAL A 146 -9.61 -1.57 39.45
N ALA A 147 -9.97 -1.08 38.27
CA ALA A 147 -11.35 -0.77 37.93
C ALA A 147 -12.23 -2.03 38.00
N GLU A 148 -11.74 -3.17 37.51
CA GLU A 148 -12.47 -4.43 37.55
C GLU A 148 -12.64 -5.00 38.96
N ARG A 149 -11.67 -4.72 39.85
CA ARG A 149 -11.78 -5.04 41.28
C ARG A 149 -12.82 -4.17 41.98
N GLU A 150 -12.90 -2.89 41.63
CA GLU A 150 -13.83 -1.94 42.25
C GLU A 150 -15.27 -2.09 41.72
N ASN A 151 -15.42 -2.46 40.45
CA ASN A 151 -16.72 -2.64 39.81
C ASN A 151 -17.39 -3.99 40.13
N LYS A 152 -16.61 -5.02 40.50
CA LYS A 152 -17.13 -6.38 40.75
C LYS A 152 -17.14 -6.71 42.23
N SER A 153 -18.08 -7.55 42.65
CA SER A 153 -18.00 -8.17 43.97
C SER A 153 -16.79 -9.10 44.07
N ALA A 154 -16.28 -9.35 45.29
CA ALA A 154 -15.11 -10.22 45.49
C ALA A 154 -15.26 -11.61 44.84
N LYS A 155 -16.46 -12.19 44.88
CA LYS A 155 -16.76 -13.50 44.29
C LYS A 155 -16.73 -13.47 42.76
N GLU A 156 -17.26 -12.41 42.16
CA GLU A 156 -17.24 -12.23 40.70
C GLU A 156 -15.82 -11.95 40.21
N PHE A 157 -15.04 -11.17 40.96
CA PHE A 157 -13.63 -10.93 40.66
C PHE A 157 -12.80 -12.22 40.70
N LEU A 158 -13.05 -13.11 41.67
CA LEU A 158 -12.42 -14.43 41.74
C LEU A 158 -12.73 -15.28 40.51
N SER A 159 -14.00 -15.34 40.08
CA SER A 159 -14.37 -16.09 38.87
C SER A 159 -13.78 -15.47 37.60
N TRP A 160 -13.81 -14.14 37.50
CA TRP A 160 -13.26 -13.39 36.36
C TRP A 160 -11.74 -13.58 36.23
N SER A 161 -11.01 -13.49 37.35
CA SER A 161 -9.55 -13.69 37.36
C SER A 161 -9.19 -15.14 37.02
N ARG A 162 -9.94 -16.12 37.56
CA ARG A 162 -9.78 -17.54 37.26
C ARG A 162 -9.92 -17.84 35.77
N ASN A 163 -10.93 -17.27 35.12
CA ASN A 163 -11.21 -17.53 33.70
C ASN A 163 -10.16 -16.91 32.76
N ARG A 164 -9.42 -15.89 33.22
CA ARG A 164 -8.35 -15.24 32.44
C ARG A 164 -6.96 -15.77 32.74
N ASP A 165 -6.78 -16.40 33.90
CA ASP A 165 -5.49 -16.93 34.30
C ASP A 165 -5.12 -18.16 33.45
N PRO A 166 -3.92 -18.21 32.84
CA PRO A 166 -3.49 -19.37 32.05
C PRO A 166 -3.45 -20.69 32.83
N MET A 167 -3.35 -20.63 34.16
CA MET A 167 -3.38 -21.80 35.05
C MET A 167 -4.73 -21.99 35.74
N SER A 168 -5.76 -21.20 35.35
CA SER A 168 -7.10 -21.24 35.95
C SER A 168 -7.10 -21.02 37.47
N ILE A 169 -6.25 -20.10 37.94
CA ILE A 169 -6.15 -19.75 39.37
C ILE A 169 -6.91 -18.45 39.64
N ALA A 170 -7.77 -18.47 40.66
CA ALA A 170 -8.49 -17.29 41.09
C ALA A 170 -7.55 -16.41 41.93
N TRP A 171 -7.68 -15.09 41.84
CA TRP A 171 -6.84 -14.14 42.57
C TRP A 171 -7.69 -13.27 43.48
N GLU A 172 -7.34 -13.21 44.77
CA GLU A 172 -8.03 -12.41 45.78
C GLU A 172 -7.17 -11.22 46.21
N TRP A 173 -7.74 -10.02 46.24
CA TRP A 173 -7.07 -8.85 46.78
C TRP A 173 -7.12 -8.83 48.30
N LYS A 174 -5.95 -8.81 48.96
CA LYS A 174 -5.87 -8.58 50.40
C LYS A 174 -5.42 -7.16 50.70
N ALA A 175 -6.35 -6.34 51.20
CA ALA A 175 -6.09 -4.93 51.53
C ALA A 175 -5.02 -4.74 52.63
N ARG A 176 -4.78 -5.77 53.46
CA ARG A 176 -3.76 -5.73 54.52
C ARG A 176 -2.34 -5.63 53.97
N ASP A 177 -2.06 -6.39 52.91
CA ASP A 177 -0.71 -6.52 52.35
C ASP A 177 -0.57 -5.80 51.00
N GLY A 178 -1.70 -5.36 50.41
CA GLY A 178 -1.72 -4.70 49.11
C GLY A 178 -1.33 -5.63 47.95
N LEU A 179 -1.55 -6.94 48.11
CA LEU A 179 -1.17 -7.97 47.15
C LEU A 179 -2.36 -8.88 46.79
N TYR A 180 -2.27 -9.49 45.60
CA TYR A 180 -3.19 -10.51 45.15
C TYR A 180 -2.67 -11.90 45.52
N HIS A 181 -3.49 -12.66 46.23
CA HIS A 181 -3.18 -14.02 46.64
C HIS A 181 -3.91 -15.04 45.77
N PRO A 182 -3.26 -16.16 45.41
CA PRO A 182 -3.91 -17.22 44.65
C PRO A 182 -4.88 -18.00 45.54
N GLN A 183 -6.09 -18.21 45.04
CA GLN A 183 -7.13 -19.04 45.64
C GLN A 183 -7.42 -20.21 44.69
N ARG A 184 -7.31 -21.43 45.19
CA ARG A 184 -7.55 -22.67 44.42
C ARG A 184 -9.03 -23.06 44.42
#